data_AF-A0A1W1VQM0-F1
#
_entry.id   AF-A0A1W1VQM0-F1
#
_cell.length_a   1.000
_cell.length_b   1.000
_cell.length_c   1.000
_cell.angle_alpha   90.00
_cell.angle_beta   90.00
_cell.angle_gamma   90.00
#
_symmetry.space_group_name_H-M   'P 1'
#
loop_
_entity.id
_entity.type
_entity.pdbx_description
1 polymer ?
#
loop_
_entity_poly.entity_id
_entity_poly.type
_entity_poly.pdbx_seq_one_letter_code
_entity_poly.pdbx_strand_id
1 'polypeptide(L)'
;MKHEIIDALESSLGDMNGKEQLSYLKDIAEYLNNNGQDVAQKLAERISRDCILQSRCPDCFSKLEITTFINCAGEYFGSPAYERGNEVFCPMCGWGDK
;
A
#
# COMPACT_ATOMS: atom_id res chain seq x y z
N MET A 1 1.45 -17.66 -17.56
CA MET A 1 0.51 -18.26 -16.60
C MET A 1 0.25 -17.43 -15.34
N LYS A 2 1.17 -17.25 -14.37
CA LYS A 2 0.82 -16.54 -13.10
C LYS A 2 0.45 -15.04 -13.29
N HIS A 3 1.01 -14.36 -14.28
CA HIS A 3 0.67 -12.95 -14.60
C HIS A 3 -0.68 -12.83 -15.34
N GLU A 4 -1.01 -13.76 -16.22
CA GLU A 4 -2.24 -13.75 -17.02
C GLU A 4 -3.50 -13.85 -16.15
N ILE A 5 -3.43 -14.55 -15.02
CA ILE A 5 -4.56 -14.67 -14.08
C ILE A 5 -4.85 -13.32 -13.40
N ILE A 6 -3.80 -12.59 -13.01
CA ILE A 6 -3.95 -11.28 -12.34
C ILE A 6 -4.49 -10.25 -13.33
N ASP A 7 -3.92 -10.20 -14.53
CA ASP A 7 -4.33 -9.24 -15.55
C ASP A 7 -5.76 -9.55 -16.06
N ALA A 8 -6.17 -10.83 -16.10
CA ALA A 8 -7.56 -11.22 -16.41
C ALA A 8 -8.56 -10.83 -15.31
N LEU A 9 -8.18 -10.97 -14.04
CA LEU A 9 -8.99 -10.51 -12.90
C LEU A 9 -9.21 -9.00 -12.95
N GLU A 10 -8.15 -8.22 -13.20
CA GLU A 10 -8.23 -6.76 -13.35
C GLU A 10 -9.09 -6.36 -14.56
N SER A 11 -8.96 -7.07 -15.69
CA SER A 11 -9.77 -6.83 -16.88
C SER A 11 -11.26 -7.10 -16.63
N SER A 12 -11.60 -8.04 -15.75
CA SER A 12 -13.00 -8.31 -15.36
C SER A 12 -13.61 -7.27 -14.41
N LEU A 13 -12.79 -6.36 -13.87
CA LEU A 13 -13.20 -5.39 -12.85
C LEU A 13 -13.59 -4.01 -13.41
N GLY A 14 -13.65 -3.86 -14.74
CA GLY A 14 -13.67 -2.58 -15.46
C GLY A 14 -14.73 -1.54 -15.03
N ASP A 15 -15.84 -1.96 -14.41
CA ASP A 15 -16.92 -1.06 -13.98
C ASP A 15 -16.92 -0.73 -12.46
N MET A 16 -16.03 -1.32 -11.68
CA MET A 16 -15.98 -1.10 -10.22
C MET A 16 -15.18 0.16 -9.85
N ASN A 17 -15.57 0.83 -8.76
CA ASN A 17 -14.75 1.91 -8.20
C ASN A 17 -13.44 1.33 -7.64
N GLY A 18 -12.34 2.09 -7.68
CA GLY A 18 -11.00 1.59 -7.29
C GLY A 18 -10.95 1.01 -5.87
N LYS A 19 -11.76 1.48 -4.93
CA LYS A 19 -11.87 0.90 -3.58
C LYS A 19 -12.54 -0.49 -3.59
N GLU A 20 -13.60 -0.66 -4.38
CA GLU A 20 -14.32 -1.93 -4.52
C GLU A 20 -13.46 -2.97 -5.24
N GLN A 21 -12.74 -2.54 -6.28
CA GLN A 21 -11.75 -3.37 -6.98
C GLN A 21 -10.69 -3.91 -6.02
N LEU A 22 -10.07 -3.03 -5.21
CA LEU A 22 -9.05 -3.42 -4.24
C LEU A 22 -9.59 -4.36 -3.16
N SER A 23 -10.81 -4.13 -2.68
CA SER A 23 -11.48 -5.02 -1.72
C SER A 23 -11.68 -6.41 -2.31
N TYR A 24 -12.20 -6.48 -3.53
CA TYR A 24 -12.47 -7.75 -4.22
C TYR A 24 -11.18 -8.53 -4.51
N LEU A 25 -10.12 -7.84 -4.95
CA LEU A 25 -8.82 -8.45 -5.18
C LEU A 25 -8.19 -9.00 -3.89
N LYS A 26 -8.42 -8.32 -2.75
CA LYS A 26 -7.96 -8.80 -1.44
C LYS A 26 -8.71 -10.05 -0.99
N ASP A 27 -10.03 -10.11 -1.20
CA ASP A 27 -10.83 -11.30 -0.91
C ASP A 27 -10.38 -12.50 -1.76
N ILE A 28 -10.06 -12.27 -3.05
CA ILE A 28 -9.49 -13.30 -3.92
C ILE A 28 -8.11 -13.75 -3.43
N ALA A 29 -7.24 -12.80 -3.06
CA ALA A 29 -5.92 -13.13 -2.54
C ALA A 29 -6.03 -14.01 -1.28
N GLU A 30 -6.95 -13.69 -0.38
CA GLU A 30 -7.21 -14.49 0.82
C GLU A 30 -7.76 -15.87 0.49
N TYR A 31 -8.71 -15.97 -0.45
CA TYR A 31 -9.21 -17.25 -0.94
C TYR A 31 -8.09 -18.11 -1.54
N LEU A 32 -7.24 -17.54 -2.39
CA LEU A 32 -6.10 -18.25 -2.99
C LEU A 32 -5.07 -18.67 -1.94
N ASN A 33 -4.86 -17.84 -0.91
CA ASN A 33 -3.93 -18.13 0.18
C ASN A 33 -4.42 -19.33 1.00
N ASN A 34 -5.72 -19.35 1.33
CA ASN A 34 -6.36 -20.45 2.05
C ASN A 34 -6.33 -21.78 1.27
N ASN A 35 -6.22 -21.71 -0.06
CA ASN A 35 -6.06 -22.88 -0.94
C ASN A 35 -4.58 -23.22 -1.23
N GLY A 36 -3.62 -22.60 -0.55
CA GLY A 36 -2.19 -22.90 -0.65
C GLY A 36 -1.57 -22.50 -1.98
N GLN A 37 -2.14 -21.51 -2.69
CA GLN A 37 -1.59 -21.06 -3.96
C GLN A 37 -0.57 -19.95 -3.77
N ASP A 38 0.67 -20.17 -4.24
CA ASP A 38 1.75 -19.15 -4.28
C ASP A 38 1.35 -17.83 -4.97
N VAL A 39 0.32 -17.86 -5.83
CA VAL A 39 -0.18 -16.69 -6.55
C VAL A 39 -0.78 -15.66 -5.57
N ALA A 40 -1.30 -16.11 -4.43
CA ALA A 40 -1.90 -15.27 -3.41
C ALA A 40 -0.93 -14.24 -2.85
N GLN A 41 0.29 -14.65 -2.51
CA GLN A 41 1.31 -13.76 -1.98
C GLN A 41 1.71 -12.70 -3.02
N LYS A 42 1.91 -13.12 -4.28
CA LYS A 42 2.23 -12.19 -5.38
C LYS A 42 1.12 -11.19 -5.64
N LEU A 43 -0.14 -11.64 -5.53
CA LEU A 43 -1.30 -10.77 -5.67
C LEU A 43 -1.37 -9.76 -4.51
N ALA A 44 -1.16 -10.20 -3.26
CA ALA A 44 -1.14 -9.33 -2.09
C ALA A 44 -0.01 -8.28 -2.14
N GLU A 45 1.19 -8.67 -2.56
CA GLU A 45 2.31 -7.74 -2.76
C GLU A 45 2.02 -6.70 -3.83
N ARG A 46 1.34 -7.10 -4.92
CA ARG A 46 0.95 -6.18 -5.99
C ARG A 46 -0.15 -5.22 -5.54
N ILE A 47 -1.20 -5.72 -4.90
CA ILE A 47 -2.27 -4.89 -4.29
C ILE A 47 -1.66 -3.85 -3.34
N SER A 48 -0.72 -4.28 -2.49
CA SER A 48 -0.06 -3.38 -1.53
C SER A 48 0.72 -2.27 -2.23
N ARG A 49 1.44 -2.61 -3.30
CA ARG A 49 2.19 -1.63 -4.11
C ARG A 49 1.26 -0.63 -4.78
N ASP A 50 0.17 -1.10 -5.40
CA ASP A 50 -0.77 -0.25 -6.11
C ASP A 50 -1.53 0.66 -5.15
N CYS A 51 -1.88 0.17 -3.95
CA CYS A 51 -2.42 1.00 -2.89
C CYS A 51 -1.49 2.17 -2.55
N ILE A 52 -0.20 1.90 -2.32
CA ILE A 52 0.79 2.93 -1.98
C ILE A 52 0.95 3.94 -3.13
N LEU A 53 1.05 3.47 -4.38
CA LEU A 53 1.15 4.34 -5.57
C LEU A 53 -0.07 5.26 -5.72
N GLN A 54 -1.25 4.79 -5.30
CA GLN A 54 -2.49 5.58 -5.30
C GLN A 54 -2.73 6.36 -4.01
N SER A 55 -1.73 6.45 -3.10
CA SER A 55 -1.86 7.10 -1.79
C SER A 55 -3.01 6.53 -0.94
N ARG A 56 -3.16 5.20 -0.96
CA ARG A 56 -4.16 4.43 -0.21
C ARG A 56 -3.50 3.41 0.72
N CYS A 57 -4.14 3.18 1.85
CA CYS A 57 -3.73 2.20 2.83
C CYS A 57 -3.92 0.78 2.29
N PRO A 58 -2.92 -0.11 2.35
CA PRO A 58 -3.04 -1.50 1.90
C PRO A 58 -4.01 -2.33 2.77
N ASP A 59 -4.27 -1.90 4.00
CA ASP A 59 -5.13 -2.65 4.93
C ASP A 59 -6.61 -2.28 4.79
N CYS A 60 -6.93 -0.97 4.82
CA CYS A 60 -8.30 -0.46 4.83
C CYS A 60 -8.69 0.36 3.60
N PHE A 61 -7.77 0.56 2.64
CA PHE A 61 -7.98 1.31 1.39
C PHE A 61 -8.37 2.79 1.54
N SER A 62 -8.29 3.30 2.77
CA SER A 62 -8.47 4.72 3.09
C SER A 62 -7.28 5.53 2.59
N LYS A 63 -7.45 6.84 2.43
CA LYS A 63 -6.38 7.73 1.99
C LYS A 63 -5.23 7.72 3.01
N LEU A 64 -3.99 7.69 2.53
CA LEU A 64 -2.79 7.84 3.35
C LEU A 64 -2.52 9.32 3.64
N GLU A 65 -1.97 9.58 4.82
CA GLU A 65 -1.45 10.89 5.20
C GLU A 65 0.07 10.85 5.22
N ILE A 66 0.68 11.98 4.84
CA ILE A 66 2.13 12.16 4.82
C ILE A 66 2.44 13.25 5.83
N THR A 67 3.14 12.89 6.90
CA THR A 67 3.68 13.84 7.87
C THR A 67 5.13 14.13 7.52
N THR A 68 5.45 15.41 7.32
CA THR A 68 6.83 15.84 7.14
C THR A 68 7.37 16.36 8.47
N PHE A 69 8.52 15.86 8.89
CA PHE A 69 9.21 16.32 10.08
C PHE A 69 10.62 16.81 9.75
N ILE A 70 11.11 17.71 10.60
CA ILE A 70 12.48 18.24 10.53
C ILE A 70 13.16 17.84 11.82
N ASN A 71 14.16 16.96 11.72
CA ASN A 71 15.02 16.61 12.83
C ASN A 71 16.26 17.48 12.81
N CYS A 72 16.60 18.06 13.96
CA CYS A 72 17.90 18.68 14.15
C CYS A 72 18.91 17.56 14.44
N ALA A 73 19.73 17.23 13.44
CA ALA A 73 20.73 16.16 13.53
C ALA A 73 22.04 16.64 14.20
N GLY A 74 22.12 17.93 14.56
CA GLY A 74 23.26 18.54 15.24
C GLY A 74 23.70 19.82 14.57
N GLU A 75 25.01 20.04 14.46
CA GLU A 75 25.60 21.20 13.78
C GLU A 75 26.66 20.75 12.78
N TYR A 76 26.66 21.39 11.60
CA TYR A 76 27.71 21.23 10.59
C TYR A 76 28.37 22.60 10.38
N PHE A 77 29.64 22.72 10.77
CA PHE A 77 30.41 23.98 10.74
C PHE A 77 29.71 25.17 11.44
N GLY A 78 29.10 24.94 12.61
CA GLY A 78 28.47 25.99 13.40
C GLY A 78 27.11 26.47 12.87
N SER A 79 26.54 25.76 11.89
CA SER A 79 25.15 25.93 11.47
C SER A 79 24.34 24.69 11.86
N PRO A 80 23.09 24.84 12.34
CA PRO A 80 22.23 23.69 12.62
C PRO A 80 22.06 22.83 11.37
N ALA A 81 22.38 21.55 11.50
CA ALA A 81 22.18 20.54 10.48
C ALA A 81 20.77 19.96 10.66
N TYR A 82 19.95 20.08 9.62
CA TYR A 82 18.58 19.58 9.62
C TYR A 82 18.44 18.42 8.65
N GLU A 83 17.79 17.36 9.11
CA GLU A 83 17.33 16.26 8.28
C GLU A 83 15.82 16.36 8.12
N ARG A 84 15.35 16.28 6.86
CA ARG A 84 13.92 16.20 6.56
C ARG A 84 13.54 14.75 6.39
N GLY A 85 12.55 14.31 7.15
CA GLY A 85 11.92 13.01 6.99
C GLY A 85 10.46 13.15 6.57
N ASN A 86 9.94 12.12 5.92
CA ASN A 86 8.53 11.94 5.66
C ASN A 86 8.09 10.61 6.25
N GLU A 87 7.01 10.62 7.01
CA GLU A 87 6.32 9.43 7.49
C GLU A 87 4.98 9.31 6.78
N VAL A 88 4.66 8.10 6.33
CA VAL A 88 3.39 7.78 5.66
C VAL A 88 2.61 6.85 6.56
N PHE A 89 1.42 7.26 6.97
CA PHE A 89 0.57 6.47 7.85
C PHE A 89 -0.90 6.55 7.42
N CYS A 90 -1.70 5.62 7.94
CA CYS A 90 -3.14 5.59 7.73
C CYS A 90 -3.88 6.06 8.99
N PRO A 91 -4.60 7.20 8.96
CA PRO A 91 -5.32 7.71 10.12
C PRO A 91 -6.53 6.85 10.51
N MET A 92 -6.99 5.97 9.61
CA MET A 92 -8.19 5.16 9.84
C MET A 92 -7.91 3.83 10.55
N CYS A 93 -6.74 3.23 10.35
CA CYS A 93 -6.42 1.91 10.89
C CYS A 93 -5.06 1.82 11.58
N GLY A 94 -4.25 2.88 11.57
CA GLY A 94 -2.93 2.90 12.21
C GLY A 94 -1.82 2.20 11.41
N TRP A 95 -2.07 1.81 10.15
CA TRP A 95 -1.00 1.30 9.29
C TRP A 95 0.11 2.35 9.15
N GLY A 96 1.36 1.98 9.43
CA GLY A 96 2.53 2.87 9.37
C GLY A 96 2.81 3.70 10.64
N ASP A 97 1.92 3.67 11.63
CA ASP A 97 2.05 4.43 12.89
C ASP A 97 2.80 3.60 13.98
N LYS A 98 3.99 3.08 13.65
CA LYS A 98 4.79 2.20 14.51
C LYS A 98 6.09 2.83 14.98
#